data_AF-A0A250JEM8-F1
#
_entry.id   AF-A0A250JEM8-F1
#
_cell.length_a   1.000
_cell.length_b   1.000
_cell.length_c   1.000
_cell.angle_alpha   90.00
_cell.angle_beta   90.00
_cell.angle_gamma   90.00
#
_symmetry.space_group_name_H-M   'P 1'
#
loop_
_entity.id
_entity.type
_entity.pdbx_description
1 polymer ?
#
loop_
_entity_poly.entity_id
_entity_poly.type
_entity_poly.pdbx_seq_one_letter_code
_entity_poly.pdbx_strand_id
1 'polypeptide(L)'
;MKLRWNVLGAVVLGLGLAGCGVTVGAACTSDEECGDMGFCITTANTPGGYCSESCFPGKDDTCPAGSTCVSTGARADVSACFIKCTTNTDCRTGYQCISNFRGSASPVCAAPDAPQS
;
A
#
# COMPACT_ATOMS: atom_id res chain seq x y z
N MET A 1 42.84 37.92 16.85
CA MET A 1 42.38 36.54 17.17
C MET A 1 42.11 35.78 15.87
N LYS A 2 42.75 34.63 15.68
CA LYS A 2 42.52 33.71 14.55
C LYS A 2 41.38 32.75 14.94
N LEU A 3 40.23 32.82 14.28
CA LEU A 3 39.23 31.74 14.34
C LEU A 3 39.11 31.13 12.95
N ARG A 4 39.86 30.04 12.74
CA ARG A 4 39.75 29.19 11.55
C ARG A 4 38.62 28.20 11.86
N TRP A 5 37.44 28.40 11.28
CA TRP A 5 36.39 27.39 11.31
C TRP A 5 36.29 26.75 9.93
N ASN A 6 36.93 25.59 9.79
CA ASN A 6 36.64 24.64 8.72
C ASN A 6 35.26 24.05 8.98
N VAL A 7 34.28 24.41 8.16
CA VAL A 7 33.14 23.53 7.89
C VAL A 7 33.11 23.36 6.38
N LEU A 8 33.69 22.25 5.94
CA LEU A 8 33.57 21.75 4.58
C LEU A 8 32.08 21.71 4.24
N GLY A 9 31.72 22.50 3.23
CA GLY A 9 30.39 22.53 2.69
C GLY A 9 30.06 21.29 1.88
N ALA A 10 28.75 21.14 1.74
CA ALA A 10 28.01 20.43 0.70
C ALA A 10 27.71 18.94 0.91
N VAL A 11 26.46 18.63 0.51
CA VAL A 11 25.87 17.32 0.18
C VAL A 11 25.31 16.60 1.42
N VAL A 12 24.00 16.47 1.65
CA VAL A 12 22.89 16.16 0.73
C VAL A 12 21.64 16.94 1.18
N LEU A 13 21.10 17.77 0.28
CA LEU A 13 19.69 18.15 0.31
C LEU A 13 18.88 16.86 0.08
N GLY A 14 18.47 16.22 1.16
CA GLY A 14 17.47 15.16 1.12
C GLY A 14 16.17 15.78 0.64
N LEU A 15 15.97 15.79 -0.67
CA LEU A 15 14.69 16.00 -1.33
C LEU A 15 13.73 14.89 -0.88
N GLY A 16 13.19 15.00 0.33
CA GLY A 16 11.98 14.31 0.75
C GLY A 16 10.74 15.05 0.24
N LEU A 17 10.74 15.44 -1.05
CA LEU A 17 9.54 15.91 -1.72
C LEU A 17 8.89 14.72 -2.43
N ALA A 18 8.26 13.85 -1.65
CA ALA A 18 7.24 12.94 -2.14
C ALA A 18 5.97 13.15 -1.31
N GLY A 19 5.43 14.38 -1.38
CA GLY A 19 4.01 14.63 -1.08
C GLY A 19 3.10 14.10 -2.17
N CYS A 20 3.34 12.88 -2.65
CA CYS A 20 2.32 12.11 -3.37
C CYS A 20 1.55 11.40 -2.28
N GLY A 21 0.27 11.74 -2.08
CA GLY A 21 -0.58 11.10 -1.09
C GLY A 21 -0.36 9.59 -1.11
N VAL A 22 -0.04 9.03 0.04
CA VAL A 22 0.26 7.62 0.22
C VAL A 22 -0.86 6.80 -0.40
N THR A 23 -0.51 6.08 -1.47
CA THR A 23 -1.49 5.39 -2.30
C THR A 23 -1.74 4.01 -1.75
N VAL A 24 -2.97 3.52 -1.90
CA VAL A 24 -3.31 2.10 -1.72
C VAL A 24 -2.21 1.21 -2.31
N GLY A 25 -1.72 0.25 -1.53
CA GLY A 25 -0.63 -0.67 -1.91
C GLY A 25 0.79 -0.22 -1.59
N ALA A 26 0.98 0.98 -1.04
CA ALA A 26 2.26 1.39 -0.47
C ALA A 26 2.67 0.50 0.72
N ALA A 27 3.98 0.41 0.94
CA ALA A 27 4.54 -0.21 2.15
C ALA A 27 4.17 0.62 3.38
N CYS A 28 3.99 -0.03 4.52
CA CYS A 28 3.74 0.64 5.79
C CYS A 28 4.10 -0.28 6.96
N THR A 29 4.24 0.31 8.14
CA THR A 29 4.35 -0.39 9.42
C THR A 29 3.31 0.09 10.43
N SER A 30 2.73 1.28 10.24
CA SER A 30 1.63 1.81 11.03
C SER A 30 0.61 2.59 10.20
N ASP A 31 -0.56 2.87 10.78
CA ASP A 31 -1.67 3.55 10.10
C ASP A 31 -1.32 5.00 9.72
N GLU A 32 -0.47 5.67 10.50
CA GLU A 32 -0.04 7.06 10.25
C GLU A 32 0.74 7.21 8.93
N GLU A 33 1.29 6.12 8.40
CA GLU A 33 1.96 6.09 7.10
C GLU A 33 0.98 6.03 5.92
N CYS A 34 -0.32 5.80 6.17
CA CYS A 34 -1.33 5.60 5.14
C CYS A 34 -2.28 6.80 4.96
N GLY A 35 -1.96 7.93 5.58
CA GLY A 35 -2.68 9.18 5.41
C GLY A 35 -3.99 9.22 6.20
N ASP A 36 -4.71 10.34 6.09
CA ASP A 36 -5.82 10.66 7.01
C ASP A 36 -6.98 9.64 7.04
N MET A 37 -7.17 8.86 5.97
CA MET A 37 -8.24 7.86 5.86
C MET A 37 -7.72 6.43 5.68
N GLY A 38 -6.41 6.25 5.71
CA GLY A 38 -5.78 4.96 5.46
C GLY A 38 -5.48 4.18 6.73
N PHE A 39 -5.25 2.88 6.56
CA PHE A 39 -4.72 2.00 7.58
C PHE A 39 -3.74 1.01 6.97
N CYS A 40 -2.83 0.49 7.81
CA CYS A 40 -1.81 -0.44 7.41
C CYS A 40 -2.24 -1.89 7.63
N ILE A 41 -2.37 -2.66 6.55
CA ILE A 41 -2.66 -4.10 6.63
C ILE A 41 -1.34 -4.85 6.82
N THR A 42 -1.17 -5.53 7.95
CA THR A 42 0.04 -6.28 8.32
C THR A 42 -0.23 -7.78 8.47
N THR A 43 -0.84 -8.38 7.44
CA THR A 43 -1.20 -9.81 7.40
C THR A 43 -0.23 -10.59 6.49
N ALA A 44 -0.38 -11.92 6.46
CA ALA A 44 0.42 -12.78 5.59
C ALA A 44 0.28 -12.45 4.09
N ASN A 45 -0.86 -11.92 3.63
CA ASN A 45 -1.05 -11.47 2.24
C ASN A 45 -0.40 -10.12 1.94
N THR A 46 0.06 -9.40 2.96
CA THR A 46 0.56 -8.03 2.83
C THR A 46 1.95 -7.88 3.47
N PRO A 47 2.96 -8.65 3.00
CA PRO A 47 4.32 -8.59 3.52
C PRO A 47 4.91 -7.19 3.33
N GLY A 48 5.59 -6.70 4.37
CA GLY A 48 6.09 -5.33 4.42
C GLY A 48 4.99 -4.26 4.47
N GLY A 49 3.80 -4.65 4.94
CA GLY A 49 2.61 -3.80 5.09
C GLY A 49 1.97 -3.40 3.77
N TYR A 50 0.71 -3.01 3.83
CA TYR A 50 -0.04 -2.55 2.68
C TYR A 50 -1.01 -1.46 3.11
N CYS A 51 -0.75 -0.21 2.70
CA CYS A 51 -1.69 0.87 2.92
C CYS A 51 -2.99 0.61 2.18
N SER A 52 -4.10 0.75 2.87
CA SER A 52 -5.43 0.56 2.32
C SER A 52 -6.40 1.53 2.96
N GLU A 53 -7.62 1.57 2.42
CA GLU A 53 -8.73 2.37 2.92
C GLU A 53 -9.95 1.48 3.06
N SER A 54 -10.86 1.86 3.96
CA SER A 54 -12.11 1.16 4.15
C SER A 54 -13.04 1.44 2.97
N CYS A 55 -13.72 0.42 2.49
CA CYS A 55 -14.59 0.54 1.31
C CYS A 55 -15.88 -0.26 1.47
N PHE A 56 -16.83 -0.01 0.58
CA PHE A 56 -18.07 -0.77 0.53
C PHE A 56 -17.99 -1.84 -0.57
N PRO A 57 -18.14 -3.14 -0.24
CA PRO A 57 -18.14 -4.21 -1.24
C PRO A 57 -19.14 -3.94 -2.38
N GLY A 58 -18.69 -4.15 -3.62
CA GLY A 58 -19.49 -3.86 -4.82
C GLY A 58 -19.58 -2.37 -5.18
N LYS A 59 -18.85 -1.49 -4.49
CA LYS A 59 -18.71 -0.06 -4.76
C LYS A 59 -17.25 0.32 -4.93
N ASP A 60 -16.66 -0.05 -6.07
CA ASP A 60 -15.25 0.26 -6.36
C ASP A 60 -14.96 1.76 -6.44
N ASP A 61 -15.97 2.59 -6.66
CA ASP A 61 -15.90 4.06 -6.60
C ASP A 61 -15.61 4.60 -5.19
N THR A 62 -15.72 3.76 -4.16
CA THR A 62 -15.31 4.07 -2.78
C THR A 62 -13.81 3.87 -2.55
N CYS A 63 -13.10 3.33 -3.55
CA CYS A 63 -11.67 3.16 -3.53
C CYS A 63 -10.97 4.14 -4.48
N PRO A 64 -9.72 4.55 -4.18
CA PRO A 64 -8.92 5.34 -5.10
C PRO A 64 -8.79 4.71 -6.49
N ALA A 65 -8.63 5.55 -7.52
CA ALA A 65 -8.49 5.09 -8.90
C ALA A 65 -7.39 4.04 -9.05
N GLY A 66 -7.70 2.96 -9.79
CA GLY A 66 -6.79 1.83 -9.97
C GLY A 66 -6.88 0.75 -8.88
N SER A 67 -7.72 0.93 -7.86
CA SER A 67 -8.02 -0.11 -6.86
C SER A 67 -9.46 -0.62 -6.95
N THR A 68 -9.75 -1.67 -6.19
CA THR A 68 -11.07 -2.32 -6.07
C THR A 68 -11.31 -2.69 -4.61
N CYS A 69 -12.59 -2.73 -4.21
CA CYS A 69 -12.94 -3.09 -2.86
C CYS A 69 -12.95 -4.61 -2.68
N VAL A 70 -12.06 -5.12 -1.84
CA VAL A 70 -11.98 -6.55 -1.50
C VAL A 70 -12.71 -6.81 -0.19
N SER A 71 -13.73 -7.65 -0.25
CA SER A 71 -14.40 -8.19 0.93
C SER A 71 -13.41 -8.94 1.81
N THR A 72 -13.42 -8.70 3.13
CA THR A 72 -12.47 -9.31 4.08
C THR A 72 -10.99 -9.02 3.75
N GLY A 73 -10.71 -7.93 3.05
CA GLY A 73 -9.37 -7.57 2.58
C GLY A 73 -8.36 -7.28 3.69
N ALA A 74 -8.80 -6.77 4.85
CA ALA A 74 -7.90 -6.49 5.99
C ALA A 74 -7.98 -7.55 7.09
N ARG A 75 -9.19 -8.02 7.39
CA ARG A 75 -9.51 -9.09 8.35
C ARG A 75 -10.92 -9.61 8.08
N ALA A 76 -11.35 -10.65 8.81
CA ALA A 76 -12.76 -11.05 8.82
C ALA A 76 -13.63 -9.81 9.08
N ASP A 77 -14.62 -9.60 8.21
CA ASP A 77 -15.59 -8.50 8.24
C ASP A 77 -15.06 -7.09 7.92
N VAL A 78 -13.79 -6.91 7.55
CA VAL A 78 -13.27 -5.59 7.13
C VAL A 78 -12.88 -5.61 5.66
N SER A 79 -13.64 -4.84 4.88
CA SER A 79 -13.38 -4.63 3.46
C SER A 79 -12.33 -3.54 3.27
N ALA A 80 -11.46 -3.74 2.28
CA ALA A 80 -10.30 -2.89 2.09
C ALA A 80 -9.97 -2.75 0.60
N CYS A 81 -9.46 -1.59 0.20
CA CYS A 81 -9.05 -1.32 -1.17
C CYS A 81 -7.74 -2.02 -1.52
N PHE A 82 -7.72 -2.75 -2.64
CA PHE A 82 -6.50 -3.37 -3.20
C PHE A 82 -6.26 -2.91 -4.63
N ILE A 83 -4.98 -2.72 -5.00
CA ILE A 83 -4.55 -2.31 -6.34
C ILE A 83 -4.92 -3.40 -7.32
N LYS A 84 -5.63 -3.01 -8.37
CA LYS A 84 -5.91 -3.89 -9.51
C LYS A 84 -4.64 -4.09 -10.32
N CYS A 85 -4.51 -5.27 -10.89
CA CYS A 85 -3.38 -5.62 -11.73
C CYS A 85 -3.84 -6.44 -12.94
N THR A 86 -2.98 -6.48 -13.95
CA THR A 86 -3.12 -7.38 -15.10
C THR A 86 -2.04 -8.45 -15.06
N THR A 87 -0.84 -8.10 -14.59
CA THR A 87 0.33 -8.98 -14.53
C THR A 87 1.11 -8.77 -13.25
N ASN A 88 2.03 -9.69 -12.93
CA ASN A 88 2.87 -9.58 -11.74
C ASN A 88 3.78 -8.34 -11.74
N THR A 89 4.10 -7.77 -12.91
CA THR A 89 4.95 -6.57 -12.99
C THR A 89 4.24 -5.30 -12.55
N ASP A 90 2.90 -5.34 -12.44
CA ASP A 90 2.11 -4.23 -11.91
C ASP A 90 2.20 -4.15 -10.38
N CYS A 91 2.69 -5.22 -9.74
CA CYS A 91 2.74 -5.35 -8.30
C CYS A 91 4.14 -5.05 -7.74
N ARG A 92 4.17 -4.51 -6.52
CA ARG A 92 5.41 -4.32 -5.76
C ARG A 92 6.12 -5.66 -5.56
N THR A 93 7.45 -5.66 -5.54
CA THR A 93 8.26 -6.84 -5.20
C THR A 93 7.73 -7.55 -3.95
N GLY A 94 7.53 -8.87 -4.04
CA GLY A 94 6.92 -9.69 -2.98
C GLY A 94 5.40 -9.88 -3.13
N TYR A 95 4.77 -9.20 -4.08
CA TYR A 95 3.36 -9.32 -4.42
C TYR A 95 3.22 -9.92 -5.83
N GLN A 96 2.10 -10.59 -6.06
CA GLN A 96 1.71 -11.15 -7.34
C GLN A 96 0.30 -10.69 -7.70
N CYS A 97 -0.02 -10.77 -8.98
CA CYS A 97 -1.35 -10.46 -9.47
C CYS A 97 -2.27 -11.66 -9.27
N ILE A 98 -3.03 -11.65 -8.18
CA ILE A 98 -3.85 -12.77 -7.75
C ILE A 98 -5.28 -12.59 -8.27
N SER A 99 -5.72 -13.55 -9.08
CA SER A 99 -7.12 -13.64 -9.53
C SER A 99 -8.01 -14.18 -8.42
N ASN A 100 -9.26 -13.70 -8.35
CA ASN A 100 -10.26 -14.11 -7.36
C ASN A 100 -9.81 -13.99 -5.90
N PHE A 101 -8.92 -13.03 -5.60
CA PHE A 101 -8.46 -12.79 -4.22
C PHE A 101 -9.65 -12.48 -3.31
N ARG A 102 -9.96 -13.40 -2.37
CA ARG A 102 -11.09 -13.29 -1.44
C ARG A 102 -12.44 -13.01 -2.12
N GLY A 103 -12.64 -13.57 -3.31
CA GLY A 103 -13.86 -13.39 -4.10
C GLY A 103 -13.96 -12.06 -4.86
N SER A 104 -12.88 -11.28 -4.92
CA SER A 104 -12.81 -10.09 -5.75
C SER A 104 -12.97 -10.42 -7.24
N ALA A 105 -13.79 -9.64 -7.96
CA ALA A 105 -14.01 -9.82 -9.39
C ALA A 105 -12.81 -9.40 -10.25
N SER A 106 -11.97 -8.48 -9.75
CA SER A 106 -10.75 -8.05 -10.43
C SER A 106 -9.52 -8.70 -9.80
N PRO A 107 -8.49 -9.07 -10.59
CA PRO A 107 -7.21 -9.46 -10.03
C PRO A 107 -6.57 -8.31 -9.25
N VAL A 108 -5.90 -8.63 -8.14
CA VAL A 108 -5.27 -7.63 -7.28
C VAL A 108 -3.86 -8.01 -6.84
N CYS A 109 -3.07 -7.01 -6.46
CA CYS A 109 -1.75 -7.23 -5.89
C CYS A 109 -1.83 -7.71 -4.44
N ALA A 110 -1.45 -8.96 -4.20
CA ALA A 110 -1.35 -9.58 -2.88
C ALA A 110 -0.18 -10.59 -2.86
N ALA A 111 0.29 -10.98 -1.67
CA ALA A 111 1.33 -12.01 -1.59
C ALA A 111 0.80 -13.39 -2.01
N PRO A 112 1.63 -14.20 -2.69
CA PRO A 112 1.22 -15.48 -3.29
C PRO A 112 0.67 -16.55 -2.33
N ASP A 113 0.81 -16.43 -1.01
CA ASP A 113 0.61 -17.56 -0.09
C ASP A 113 -0.14 -17.23 1.21
N ALA A 114 -1.33 -16.60 1.17
CA ALA A 114 -2.23 -16.78 2.33
C ALA A 114 -3.36 -17.74 2.01
N PRO A 115 -3.74 -18.59 2.99
CA PRO A 115 -4.91 -19.44 2.89
C PRO A 115 -6.12 -18.61 2.46
N GLN A 116 -6.71 -18.99 1.33
CA GLN A 116 -8.05 -18.57 0.97
C GLN A 116 -9.02 -19.43 1.80
N SER A 117 -9.16 -19.07 3.07
CA SER A 117 -10.17 -19.65 3.96
C SER A 117 -11.46 -18.85 3.83
#